data_AF-A0A952BCB2-F1
#
_entry.id   AF-A0A952BCB2-F1
#
_cell.length_a   1.000
_cell.length_b   1.000
_cell.length_c   1.000
_cell.angle_alpha   90.00
_cell.angle_beta   90.00
_cell.angle_gamma   90.00
#
_symmetry.space_group_name_H-M   'P 1'
#
loop_
_entity.id
_entity.type
_entity.pdbx_description
1 polymer ?
#
loop_
_entity_poly.entity_id
_entity_poly.type
_entity_poly.pdbx_seq_one_letter_code
_entity_poly.pdbx_strand_id
1 'polypeptide(L)'
;MYETDSILDSVTKLSRQVLSIPTSDGNCDITLWDRAQRLVCNVNYIVELPELSKSNMQIDRFCLTAATYFSDSGLAHHFKLKNHTETSVFDNNGDDLVHSCNEIVLDKLSGLVKDEKIVKINSIISEAHSNFAQKPESMILSDARNLDDMGAAGLFQEFRRYTVTGKSISDALGIWKRKIDYRYWQARLKESFRFASVRQLAEQRLRAAEHFMNQLNIETEGLDLEELSKAPAFV
;
A
#
# COMPACT_ATOMS: atom_id res chain seq x y z
N MET A 1 -28.68 9.52 -6.23
CA MET A 1 -27.36 9.36 -6.89
C MET A 1 -26.50 10.58 -6.61
N TYR A 2 -26.94 11.80 -6.97
CA TYR A 2 -26.20 13.06 -6.75
C TYR A 2 -25.71 13.34 -5.32
N GLU A 3 -26.46 12.98 -4.27
CA GLU A 3 -26.06 13.23 -2.88
C GLU A 3 -24.86 12.37 -2.45
N THR A 4 -24.83 11.10 -2.83
CA THR A 4 -23.72 10.19 -2.50
C THR A 4 -22.42 10.62 -3.18
N ASP A 5 -22.52 11.07 -4.43
CA ASP A 5 -21.36 11.53 -5.20
C ASP A 5 -20.77 12.81 -4.58
N SER A 6 -21.62 13.75 -4.16
CA SER A 6 -21.19 14.97 -3.46
C SER A 6 -20.53 14.69 -2.10
N ILE A 7 -21.02 13.69 -1.36
CA ILE A 7 -20.40 13.29 -0.09
C ILE A 7 -19.05 12.63 -0.36
N LEU A 8 -18.96 11.75 -1.36
CA LEU A 8 -17.71 11.08 -1.70
C LEU A 8 -16.63 12.08 -2.14
N ASP A 9 -16.99 13.09 -2.93
CA ASP A 9 -16.08 14.19 -3.29
C ASP A 9 -15.52 14.92 -2.05
N SER A 10 -16.37 15.10 -1.03
CA SER A 10 -15.97 15.71 0.24
C SER A 10 -15.03 14.80 1.03
N VAL A 11 -15.32 13.50 1.09
CA VAL A 11 -14.45 12.46 1.67
C VAL A 11 -13.08 12.45 0.98
N THR A 12 -13.05 12.51 -0.35
CA THR A 12 -11.82 12.55 -1.17
C THR A 12 -10.99 13.82 -0.90
N LYS A 13 -11.63 14.98 -0.77
CA LYS A 13 -10.93 16.23 -0.42
C LYS A 13 -10.35 16.17 1.00
N LEU A 14 -11.11 15.67 1.97
CA LEU A 14 -10.67 15.53 3.35
C LEU A 14 -9.52 14.52 3.48
N SER A 15 -9.61 13.37 2.82
CA SER A 15 -8.54 12.37 2.85
C SER A 15 -7.25 12.90 2.23
N ARG A 16 -7.32 13.67 1.13
CA ARG A 16 -6.14 14.35 0.57
C ARG A 16 -5.46 15.27 1.58
N GLN A 17 -6.23 16.06 2.34
CA GLN A 17 -5.67 16.93 3.40
C GLN A 17 -5.01 16.10 4.52
N VAL A 18 -5.66 15.01 4.92
CA VAL A 18 -5.14 14.10 5.95
C VAL A 18 -3.84 13.41 5.52
N LEU A 19 -3.78 12.95 4.26
CA LEU A 19 -2.65 12.19 3.72
C LEU A 19 -1.50 13.05 3.19
N SER A 20 -1.69 14.36 3.03
CA SER A 20 -0.61 15.28 2.69
C SER A 20 0.23 15.59 3.93
N ILE A 21 1.53 15.33 3.86
CA ILE A 21 2.47 15.55 4.97
C ILE A 21 3.33 16.78 4.66
N PRO A 22 3.33 17.82 5.50
CA PRO A 22 4.14 19.01 5.27
C PRO A 22 5.64 18.69 5.36
N THR A 23 6.42 19.21 4.41
CA THR A 23 7.88 19.11 4.38
C THR A 23 8.53 20.40 4.85
N SER A 24 9.82 20.34 5.20
CA SER A 24 10.56 21.49 5.76
C SER A 24 10.76 22.66 4.79
N ASP A 25 10.65 22.42 3.50
CA ASP A 25 10.72 23.41 2.41
C ASP A 25 9.36 24.08 2.12
N GLY A 26 8.32 23.77 2.90
CA GLY A 26 6.96 24.30 2.72
C GLY A 26 6.14 23.58 1.65
N ASN A 27 6.67 22.54 1.00
CA ASN A 27 5.90 21.66 0.14
C ASN A 27 5.10 20.62 0.95
N CYS A 28 4.33 19.78 0.24
CA CYS A 28 3.65 18.63 0.82
C CYS A 28 4.16 17.36 0.15
N ASP A 29 4.58 16.38 0.95
CA ASP A 29 4.73 15.01 0.52
C ASP A 29 3.35 14.39 0.30
N ILE A 30 3.05 14.06 -0.96
CA ILE A 30 1.78 13.49 -1.42
C ILE A 30 1.85 11.99 -1.66
N THR A 31 2.92 11.31 -1.23
CA THR A 31 3.15 9.88 -1.53
C THR A 31 2.01 9.00 -1.01
N LEU A 32 1.50 9.29 0.20
CA LEU A 32 0.36 8.54 0.76
C LEU A 32 -0.95 8.85 0.04
N TRP A 33 -1.12 10.08 -0.44
CA TRP A 33 -2.29 10.45 -1.24
C TRP A 33 -2.29 9.70 -2.58
N ASP A 34 -1.17 9.70 -3.28
CA ASP A 34 -1.00 8.97 -4.55
C ASP A 34 -1.22 7.45 -4.36
N ARG A 35 -0.71 6.89 -3.27
CA ARG A 35 -1.02 5.49 -2.87
C ARG A 35 -2.51 5.28 -2.66
N ALA A 36 -3.20 6.14 -1.91
CA ALA A 36 -4.64 5.99 -1.68
C ALA A 36 -5.44 5.99 -3.00
N GLN A 37 -5.05 6.80 -3.98
CA GLN A 37 -5.67 6.81 -5.31
C GLN A 37 -5.47 5.47 -6.04
N ARG A 38 -4.25 4.92 -6.05
CA ARG A 38 -3.99 3.59 -6.63
C ARG A 38 -4.78 2.50 -5.91
N LEU A 39 -4.88 2.56 -4.59
CA LEU A 39 -5.66 1.60 -3.81
C LEU A 39 -7.15 1.67 -4.17
N VAL A 40 -7.74 2.86 -4.31
CA VAL A 40 -9.13 3.02 -4.76
C VAL A 40 -9.33 2.41 -6.15
N CYS A 41 -8.40 2.62 -7.08
CA CYS A 41 -8.44 1.96 -8.39
C CYS A 41 -8.40 0.44 -8.25
N ASN A 42 -7.45 -0.11 -7.47
CA ASN A 42 -7.33 -1.55 -7.25
C ASN A 42 -8.63 -2.13 -6.64
N VAL A 43 -9.17 -1.48 -5.62
CA VAL A 43 -10.43 -1.87 -4.96
C VAL A 43 -11.58 -1.89 -5.96
N ASN A 44 -11.72 -0.85 -6.78
CA ASN A 44 -12.76 -0.80 -7.80
C ASN A 44 -12.64 -1.95 -8.81
N TYR A 45 -11.43 -2.28 -9.26
CA TYR A 45 -11.24 -3.42 -10.16
C TYR A 45 -11.48 -4.77 -9.47
N ILE A 46 -11.08 -4.92 -8.21
CA ILE A 46 -11.30 -6.15 -7.46
C ILE A 46 -12.80 -6.39 -7.27
N VAL A 47 -13.59 -5.37 -6.93
CA VAL A 47 -15.06 -5.46 -6.77
C VAL A 47 -15.75 -6.01 -8.03
N GLU A 48 -15.21 -5.74 -9.22
CA GLU A 48 -15.76 -6.21 -10.50
C GLU A 48 -15.31 -7.62 -10.89
N LEU A 49 -14.53 -8.31 -10.06
CA LEU A 49 -14.05 -9.66 -10.38
C LEU A 49 -15.22 -10.66 -10.48
N PRO A 50 -15.20 -11.59 -11.46
CA PRO A 50 -16.26 -12.58 -11.63
C PRO A 50 -16.49 -13.48 -10.41
N GLU A 51 -15.47 -13.69 -9.57
CA GLU A 51 -15.58 -14.50 -8.35
C GLU A 51 -16.41 -13.82 -7.26
N LEU A 52 -16.47 -12.48 -7.22
CA LEU A 52 -17.31 -11.71 -6.31
C LEU A 52 -18.74 -11.55 -6.82
N SER A 53 -18.93 -11.41 -8.13
CA SER A 53 -20.28 -11.33 -8.70
C SER A 53 -21.06 -12.65 -8.55
N LYS A 54 -20.37 -13.80 -8.65
CA LYS A 54 -20.95 -15.13 -8.45
C LYS A 54 -21.37 -15.42 -7.01
N SER A 55 -20.73 -14.81 -6.02
CA SER A 55 -21.03 -15.04 -4.60
C SER A 55 -22.20 -14.21 -4.07
N ASN A 56 -22.79 -13.34 -4.90
CA ASN A 56 -23.90 -12.44 -4.55
C ASN A 56 -23.62 -11.62 -3.26
N MET A 57 -22.35 -11.28 -3.02
CA MET A 57 -21.94 -10.48 -1.87
C MET A 57 -22.41 -9.03 -2.04
N GLN A 58 -23.14 -8.52 -1.05
CA GLN A 58 -23.50 -7.10 -1.00
C GLN A 58 -22.31 -6.29 -0.50
N ILE A 59 -21.68 -5.55 -1.40
CA ILE A 59 -20.53 -4.68 -1.11
C ILE A 59 -21.03 -3.24 -0.96
N ASP A 60 -20.83 -2.64 0.21
CA ASP A 60 -21.05 -1.20 0.38
C ASP A 60 -19.86 -0.42 -0.20
N ARG A 61 -19.98 -0.09 -1.48
CA ARG A 61 -18.93 0.62 -2.24
C ARG A 61 -18.56 1.96 -1.62
N PHE A 62 -19.51 2.67 -1.01
CA PHE A 62 -19.22 3.94 -0.36
C PHE A 62 -18.31 3.73 0.85
N CYS A 63 -18.69 2.84 1.77
CA CYS A 63 -17.89 2.57 2.97
C CYS A 63 -16.52 1.98 2.61
N LEU A 64 -16.45 1.09 1.62
CA LEU A 64 -15.19 0.53 1.13
C LEU A 64 -14.28 1.61 0.52
N THR A 65 -14.80 2.50 -0.31
CA THR A 65 -14.00 3.59 -0.91
C THR A 65 -13.51 4.58 0.16
N ALA A 66 -14.39 4.98 1.08
CA ALA A 66 -14.01 5.85 2.19
C ALA A 66 -12.96 5.20 3.10
N ALA A 67 -13.13 3.92 3.45
CA ALA A 67 -12.13 3.14 4.18
C ALA A 67 -10.79 3.10 3.46
N THR A 68 -10.80 2.91 2.14
CA THR A 68 -9.58 2.89 1.32
C THR A 68 -8.84 4.22 1.41
N TYR A 69 -9.54 5.35 1.24
CA TYR A 69 -8.96 6.69 1.33
C TYR A 69 -8.35 7.02 2.70
N PHE A 70 -8.90 6.47 3.78
CA PHE A 70 -8.40 6.72 5.14
C PHE A 70 -7.50 5.61 5.68
N SER A 71 -7.25 4.55 4.91
CA SER A 71 -6.54 3.36 5.41
C SER A 71 -5.08 3.61 5.80
N ASP A 72 -4.45 4.67 5.28
CA ASP A 72 -3.09 5.10 5.64
C ASP A 72 -3.07 6.42 6.46
N SER A 73 -4.22 6.85 6.99
CA SER A 73 -4.34 8.11 7.74
C SER A 73 -3.56 8.11 9.06
N GLY A 74 -3.54 6.99 9.78
CA GLY A 74 -2.74 6.81 10.99
C GLY A 74 -1.23 6.92 10.69
N LEU A 75 -0.79 6.40 9.55
CA LEU A 75 0.60 6.54 9.10
C LEU A 75 0.93 8.01 8.78
N ALA A 76 0.03 8.72 8.09
CA ALA A 76 0.19 10.14 7.81
C ALA A 76 0.27 10.97 9.10
N HIS A 77 -0.58 10.66 10.08
CA HIS A 77 -0.57 11.31 11.39
C HIS A 77 0.75 11.05 12.13
N HIS A 78 1.22 9.80 12.13
CA HIS A 78 2.49 9.43 12.72
C HIS A 78 3.67 10.23 12.13
N PHE A 79 3.73 10.37 10.80
CA PHE A 79 4.75 11.17 10.13
C PHE A 79 4.65 12.67 10.44
N LYS A 80 3.44 13.19 10.71
CA LYS A 80 3.25 14.60 11.12
C LYS A 80 3.74 14.86 12.55
N LEU A 81 3.61 13.88 13.44
CA LEU A 81 4.04 13.99 14.83
C LEU A 81 5.55 13.82 15.01
N LYS A 82 6.15 12.85 14.30
CA LYS A 82 7.60 12.69 14.26
C LYS A 82 8.18 13.77 13.36
N ASN A 83 8.38 14.97 13.91
CA ASN A 83 9.21 16.01 13.29
C ASN A 83 10.48 15.34 12.71
N HIS A 84 10.81 15.68 11.45
CA HIS A 84 11.76 15.05 10.51
C HIS A 84 13.17 14.67 11.01
N THR A 85 13.47 14.77 12.30
CA THR A 85 14.79 14.64 12.92
C THR A 85 15.08 13.27 13.54
N GLU A 86 14.10 12.39 13.72
CA GLU A 86 14.35 11.06 14.26
C GLU A 86 14.03 9.97 13.24
N THR A 87 15.09 9.35 12.72
CA THR A 87 15.10 8.04 12.05
C THR A 87 14.69 6.94 13.04
N SER A 88 13.58 7.12 13.73
CA SER A 88 12.92 6.08 14.48
C SER A 88 12.45 5.07 13.45
N VAL A 89 13.14 3.93 13.45
CA VAL A 89 12.72 2.65 12.89
C VAL A 89 11.20 2.55 13.01
N PHE A 90 10.52 2.17 11.92
CA PHE A 90 9.10 1.86 11.93
C PHE A 90 8.85 0.77 12.99
N ASP A 91 8.68 1.16 14.25
CA ASP A 91 8.30 0.24 15.30
C ASP A 91 6.89 -0.21 14.94
N ASN A 92 6.80 -1.51 14.66
CA ASN A 92 5.68 -2.21 14.04
C ASN A 92 4.47 -2.33 14.99
N ASN A 93 4.11 -1.29 15.75
CA ASN A 93 2.83 -1.28 16.44
C ASN A 93 1.72 -0.93 15.45
N GLY A 94 1.40 -1.91 14.58
CA GLY A 94 0.31 -1.80 13.62
C GLY A 94 -1.02 -1.46 14.29
N ASP A 95 -1.22 -1.90 15.53
CA ASP A 95 -2.41 -1.61 16.33
C ASP A 95 -2.55 -0.11 16.65
N ASP A 96 -1.45 0.59 16.96
CA ASP A 96 -1.48 2.04 17.24
C ASP A 96 -1.82 2.85 15.98
N LEU A 97 -1.32 2.40 14.81
CA LEU A 97 -1.64 3.04 13.53
C LEU A 97 -3.10 2.83 13.14
N VAL A 98 -3.63 1.62 13.34
CA VAL A 98 -5.05 1.31 13.07
C VAL A 98 -5.95 2.10 14.02
N HIS A 99 -5.60 2.20 15.29
CA HIS A 99 -6.31 3.02 16.26
C HIS A 99 -6.35 4.49 15.81
N SER A 100 -5.19 5.03 15.43
CA SER A 100 -5.07 6.40 14.90
C SER A 100 -5.92 6.60 13.64
N CYS A 101 -5.97 5.62 12.72
CA CYS A 101 -6.86 5.69 11.56
C CYS A 101 -8.34 5.86 11.98
N ASN A 102 -8.78 5.06 12.95
CA ASN A 102 -10.17 5.06 13.40
C ASN A 102 -10.56 6.39 14.07
N GLU A 103 -9.66 6.98 14.87
CA GLU A 103 -9.84 8.31 15.47
C GLU A 103 -9.94 9.41 14.41
N ILE A 104 -9.05 9.38 13.42
CA ILE A 104 -9.05 10.36 12.32
C ILE A 104 -10.32 10.26 11.48
N VAL A 105 -10.78 9.05 11.18
CA VAL A 105 -12.04 8.85 10.45
C VAL A 105 -13.21 9.39 11.25
N LEU A 106 -13.26 9.12 12.55
CA LEU A 106 -14.32 9.64 13.43
C LEU A 106 -14.32 11.17 13.44
N ASP A 107 -13.15 11.80 13.68
CA ASP A 107 -12.98 13.25 13.69
C ASP A 107 -13.38 13.90 12.35
N LYS A 108 -12.85 13.37 11.23
CA LYS A 108 -12.99 14.01 9.92
C LYS A 108 -14.34 13.75 9.25
N LEU A 109 -15.00 12.64 9.54
CA LEU A 109 -16.26 12.29 8.89
C LEU A 109 -17.49 12.58 9.75
N SER A 110 -17.33 12.92 11.04
CA SER A 110 -18.46 13.30 11.90
C SER A 110 -19.22 14.49 11.30
N GLY A 111 -20.55 14.40 11.29
CA GLY A 111 -21.44 15.40 10.70
C GLY A 111 -21.53 15.37 9.16
N LEU A 112 -20.55 14.78 8.47
CA LEU A 112 -20.59 14.58 7.01
C LEU A 112 -21.19 13.21 6.63
N VAL A 113 -20.90 12.18 7.42
CA VAL A 113 -21.31 10.80 7.18
C VAL A 113 -22.09 10.30 8.40
N LYS A 114 -23.14 9.50 8.18
CA LYS A 114 -23.92 8.88 9.27
C LYS A 114 -23.01 8.00 10.14
N ASP A 115 -23.21 8.04 11.44
CA ASP A 115 -22.39 7.30 12.43
C ASP A 115 -22.31 5.80 12.13
N GLU A 116 -23.42 5.17 11.70
CA GLU A 116 -23.46 3.76 11.29
C GLU A 116 -22.44 3.44 10.18
N LYS A 117 -22.29 4.35 9.21
CA LYS A 117 -21.31 4.20 8.13
C LYS A 117 -19.88 4.45 8.62
N ILE A 118 -19.68 5.40 9.53
CA ILE A 118 -18.36 5.63 10.16
C ILE A 118 -17.90 4.37 10.91
N VAL A 119 -18.78 3.74 11.69
CA VAL A 119 -18.50 2.47 12.37
C VAL A 119 -18.14 1.38 11.35
N LYS A 120 -18.88 1.28 10.24
CA LYS A 120 -18.57 0.33 9.16
C LYS A 120 -17.21 0.60 8.52
N ILE A 121 -16.89 1.86 8.20
CA ILE A 121 -15.59 2.28 7.64
C ILE A 121 -14.44 1.87 8.56
N ASN A 122 -14.53 2.21 9.85
CA ASN A 122 -13.51 1.85 10.85
C ASN A 122 -13.33 0.34 10.99
N SER A 123 -14.44 -0.40 10.94
CA SER A 123 -14.36 -1.86 10.96
C SER A 123 -13.67 -2.42 9.72
N ILE A 124 -13.91 -1.85 8.52
CA ILE A 124 -13.23 -2.26 7.29
C ILE A 124 -11.73 -2.02 7.40
N ILE A 125 -11.32 -0.83 7.86
CA ILE A 125 -9.90 -0.47 8.03
C ILE A 125 -9.22 -1.43 9.00
N SER A 126 -9.81 -1.62 10.18
CA SER A 126 -9.22 -2.43 11.25
C SER A 126 -9.04 -3.88 10.82
N GLU A 127 -10.05 -4.45 10.17
CA GLU A 127 -10.03 -5.84 9.75
C GLU A 127 -9.15 -6.07 8.51
N ALA A 128 -9.05 -5.11 7.59
CA ALA A 128 -8.17 -5.21 6.42
C ALA A 128 -6.68 -5.24 6.77
N HIS A 129 -6.30 -4.69 7.94
CA HIS A 129 -4.94 -4.77 8.49
C HIS A 129 -4.64 -6.09 9.21
N SER A 130 -5.66 -6.91 9.47
CA SER A 130 -5.53 -8.22 10.09
C SER A 130 -5.36 -9.32 9.05
N ASN A 131 -4.58 -10.34 9.38
CA ASN A 131 -4.48 -11.57 8.59
C ASN A 131 -5.79 -12.37 8.55
N PHE A 132 -6.81 -11.99 9.34
CA PHE A 132 -8.05 -12.74 9.48
C PHE A 132 -9.26 -12.05 8.88
N ALA A 133 -9.10 -11.12 7.93
CA ALA A 133 -10.21 -10.44 7.28
C ALA A 133 -11.26 -11.43 6.74
N GLN A 134 -12.49 -11.32 7.25
CA GLN A 134 -13.67 -12.12 6.91
C GLN A 134 -14.73 -11.31 6.15
N LYS A 135 -14.88 -10.01 6.43
CA LYS A 135 -15.86 -9.19 5.71
C LYS A 135 -15.41 -8.98 4.26
N PRO A 136 -16.32 -9.08 3.26
CA PRO A 136 -15.97 -8.91 1.85
C PRO A 136 -15.22 -7.62 1.58
N GLU A 137 -15.70 -6.48 2.10
CA GLU A 137 -15.03 -5.18 1.92
C GLU A 137 -13.62 -5.16 2.54
N SER A 138 -13.44 -5.77 3.71
CA SER A 138 -12.14 -5.88 4.38
C SER A 138 -11.17 -6.78 3.61
N MET A 139 -11.65 -7.90 3.08
CA MET A 139 -10.86 -8.78 2.20
C MET A 139 -10.40 -8.05 0.94
N ILE A 140 -11.30 -7.29 0.31
CA ILE A 140 -11.01 -6.52 -0.91
C ILE A 140 -9.94 -5.46 -0.64
N LEU A 141 -10.10 -4.68 0.45
CA LEU A 141 -9.11 -3.68 0.82
C LEU A 141 -7.76 -4.32 1.19
N SER A 142 -7.76 -5.45 1.90
CA SER A 142 -6.55 -6.18 2.25
C SER A 142 -5.79 -6.65 1.00
N ASP A 143 -6.48 -7.28 0.05
CA ASP A 143 -5.90 -7.72 -1.22
C ASP A 143 -5.38 -6.54 -2.06
N ALA A 144 -6.13 -5.43 -2.11
CA ALA A 144 -5.70 -4.21 -2.81
C ALA A 144 -4.41 -3.62 -2.23
N ARG A 145 -4.30 -3.58 -0.89
CA ARG A 145 -3.09 -3.11 -0.18
C ARG A 145 -1.91 -4.03 -0.44
N ASN A 146 -2.11 -5.34 -0.30
CA ASN A 146 -1.07 -6.34 -0.57
C ASN A 146 -0.58 -6.28 -2.02
N LEU A 147 -1.45 -5.96 -2.97
CA LEU A 147 -1.09 -5.82 -4.38
C LEU A 147 -0.28 -4.55 -4.67
N ASP A 148 -0.55 -3.42 -3.98
CA ASP A 148 0.25 -2.18 -4.10
C ASP A 148 1.65 -2.33 -3.49
N ASP A 149 1.79 -3.15 -2.45
CA ASP A 149 3.07 -3.49 -1.83
C ASP A 149 3.93 -4.46 -2.65
N MET A 150 3.40 -5.01 -3.75
CA MET A 150 4.10 -5.94 -4.63
C MET A 150 4.41 -5.33 -6.00
N GLY A 151 5.51 -5.77 -6.59
CA GLY A 151 5.97 -5.28 -7.90
C GLY A 151 6.71 -3.94 -7.82
N ALA A 152 6.77 -3.25 -8.96
CA ALA A 152 7.53 -2.01 -9.11
C ALA A 152 7.07 -0.88 -8.16
N ALA A 153 5.75 -0.72 -7.97
CA ALA A 153 5.22 0.28 -7.04
C ALA A 153 5.64 -0.02 -5.60
N GLY A 154 5.56 -1.27 -5.18
CA GLY A 154 6.04 -1.73 -3.88
C GLY A 154 7.54 -1.46 -3.69
N LEU A 155 8.37 -1.83 -4.67
CA LEU A 155 9.81 -1.56 -4.65
C LEU A 155 10.12 -0.07 -4.54
N PHE A 156 9.42 0.78 -5.30
CA PHE A 156 9.59 2.23 -5.21
C PHE A 156 9.33 2.76 -3.80
N GLN A 157 8.27 2.29 -3.13
CA GLN A 157 7.98 2.67 -1.75
C GLN A 157 9.05 2.17 -0.77
N GLU A 158 9.57 0.96 -0.97
CA GLU A 158 10.67 0.44 -0.15
C GLU A 158 11.94 1.27 -0.32
N PHE A 159 12.29 1.64 -1.56
CA PHE A 159 13.45 2.46 -1.85
C PHE A 159 13.34 3.87 -1.30
N ARG A 160 12.17 4.51 -1.42
CA ARG A 160 11.92 5.79 -0.76
C ARG A 160 12.19 5.70 0.73
N ARG A 161 11.70 4.65 1.40
CA ARG A 161 11.98 4.39 2.82
C ARG A 161 13.47 4.16 3.08
N TYR A 162 14.16 3.45 2.20
CA TYR A 162 15.61 3.23 2.31
C TYR A 162 16.39 4.54 2.20
N THR A 163 16.07 5.39 1.24
CA THR A 163 16.68 6.71 1.09
C THR A 163 16.49 7.56 2.34
N VAL A 164 15.28 7.62 2.89
CA VAL A 164 14.98 8.38 4.12
C VAL A 164 15.73 7.81 5.34
N THR A 165 16.00 6.50 5.36
CA THR A 165 16.71 5.82 6.46
C THR A 165 18.22 5.66 6.22
N GLY A 166 18.77 6.30 5.18
CA GLY A 166 20.19 6.27 4.87
C GLY A 166 20.71 4.91 4.39
N LYS A 167 19.84 4.01 3.90
CA LYS A 167 20.22 2.69 3.38
C LYS A 167 20.71 2.80 1.94
N SER A 168 21.80 2.10 1.66
CA SER A 168 22.43 2.04 0.34
C SER A 168 21.76 1.01 -0.60
N ILE A 169 22.21 0.99 -1.86
CA ILE A 169 21.80 -0.05 -2.83
C ILE A 169 22.21 -1.45 -2.33
N SER A 170 23.40 -1.59 -1.77
CA SER A 170 23.88 -2.86 -1.19
C SER A 170 22.99 -3.33 -0.03
N ASP A 171 22.51 -2.40 0.82
CA ASP A 171 21.53 -2.74 1.87
C ASP A 171 20.20 -3.21 1.28
N ALA A 172 19.73 -2.55 0.22
CA ALA A 172 18.50 -2.94 -0.46
C ALA A 172 18.59 -4.35 -1.08
N LEU A 173 19.69 -4.65 -1.78
CA LEU A 173 19.98 -5.97 -2.34
C LEU A 173 20.11 -7.03 -1.24
N GLY A 174 20.79 -6.71 -0.13
CA GLY A 174 20.91 -7.61 1.02
C GLY A 174 19.57 -7.90 1.70
N ILE A 175 18.70 -6.91 1.86
CA ILE A 175 17.33 -7.09 2.37
C ILE A 175 16.51 -7.95 1.41
N TRP A 176 16.60 -7.69 0.10
CA TRP A 176 15.90 -8.47 -0.92
C TRP A 176 16.32 -9.93 -0.90
N LYS A 177 17.63 -10.21 -0.87
CA LYS A 177 18.17 -11.56 -0.76
C LYS A 177 17.63 -12.29 0.47
N ARG A 178 17.61 -11.63 1.64
CA ARG A 178 17.01 -12.22 2.85
C ARG A 178 15.52 -12.55 2.68
N LYS A 179 14.74 -11.68 2.00
CA LYS A 179 13.33 -11.98 1.71
C LYS A 179 13.17 -13.24 0.83
N ILE A 180 14.05 -13.43 -0.15
CA ILE A 180 14.06 -14.64 -0.99
C ILE A 180 14.47 -15.87 -0.18
N ASP A 181 15.60 -15.78 0.54
CA ASP A 181 16.15 -16.89 1.33
C ASP A 181 15.14 -17.39 2.39
N TYR A 182 14.40 -16.49 3.01
CA TYR A 182 13.38 -16.80 4.02
C TYR A 182 11.99 -17.07 3.45
N ARG A 183 11.87 -17.21 2.13
CA ARG A 183 10.60 -17.48 1.43
C ARG A 183 9.48 -16.49 1.80
N TYR A 184 9.85 -15.25 2.10
CA TYR A 184 8.93 -14.20 2.56
C TYR A 184 7.80 -13.99 1.54
N TRP A 185 8.14 -13.92 0.26
CA TRP A 185 7.15 -13.68 -0.80
C TRP A 185 6.22 -14.88 -1.02
N GLN A 186 6.73 -16.12 -0.91
CA GLN A 186 5.92 -17.33 -1.01
C GLN A 186 4.92 -17.42 0.13
N ALA A 187 5.34 -17.09 1.37
CA ALA A 187 4.44 -16.99 2.51
C ALA A 187 3.37 -15.90 2.27
N ARG A 188 3.78 -14.70 1.83
CA ARG A 188 2.86 -13.58 1.56
C ARG A 188 1.84 -13.90 0.45
N LEU A 189 2.27 -14.53 -0.64
CA LEU A 189 1.37 -14.97 -1.73
C LEU A 189 0.33 -15.98 -1.23
N LYS A 190 0.76 -16.91 -0.37
CA LYS A 190 -0.11 -17.96 0.18
C LYS A 190 -1.10 -17.41 1.22
N GLU A 191 -0.64 -16.53 2.11
CA GLU A 191 -1.37 -16.17 3.34
C GLU A 191 -2.09 -14.83 3.25
N SER A 192 -1.63 -13.90 2.40
CA SER A 192 -2.13 -12.52 2.40
C SER A 192 -3.18 -12.22 1.34
N PHE A 193 -3.37 -13.08 0.33
CA PHE A 193 -4.40 -12.89 -0.70
C PHE A 193 -5.61 -13.78 -0.48
N ARG A 194 -6.80 -13.18 -0.55
CA ARG A 194 -8.11 -13.82 -0.39
C ARG A 194 -8.67 -14.26 -1.74
N PHE A 195 -8.43 -13.47 -2.78
CA PHE A 195 -8.95 -13.68 -4.13
C PHE A 195 -7.91 -14.37 -5.01
N ALA A 196 -8.30 -15.47 -5.66
CA ALA A 196 -7.37 -16.28 -6.45
C ALA A 196 -6.86 -15.50 -7.67
N SER A 197 -7.74 -14.76 -8.33
CA SER A 197 -7.39 -13.89 -9.45
C SER A 197 -6.40 -12.79 -9.05
N VAL A 198 -6.55 -12.22 -7.84
CA VAL A 198 -5.63 -11.20 -7.32
C VAL A 198 -4.27 -11.81 -6.97
N ARG A 199 -4.26 -13.01 -6.37
CA ARG A 199 -3.02 -13.75 -6.11
C ARG A 199 -2.22 -14.02 -7.39
N GLN A 200 -2.90 -14.42 -8.47
CA GLN A 200 -2.23 -14.65 -9.75
C GLN A 200 -1.60 -13.35 -10.31
N LEU A 201 -2.28 -12.21 -10.16
CA LEU A 201 -1.72 -10.92 -10.54
C LEU A 201 -0.53 -10.52 -9.64
N ALA A 202 -0.60 -10.84 -8.35
CA ALA A 202 0.49 -10.62 -7.42
C ALA A 202 1.75 -11.43 -7.79
N GLU A 203 1.59 -12.68 -8.23
CA GLU A 203 2.69 -13.51 -8.76
C GLU A 203 3.33 -12.88 -10.02
N GLN A 204 2.53 -12.27 -10.90
CA GLN A 204 3.04 -11.54 -12.07
C GLN A 204 3.85 -10.30 -11.63
N ARG A 205 3.32 -9.52 -10.70
CA ARG A 205 4.02 -8.34 -10.15
C ARG A 205 5.31 -8.72 -9.44
N LEU A 206 5.33 -9.84 -8.70
CA LEU A 206 6.53 -10.34 -8.05
C LEU A 206 7.61 -10.69 -9.07
N ARG A 207 7.27 -11.38 -10.16
CA ARG A 207 8.24 -11.69 -11.24
C ARG A 207 8.85 -10.42 -11.86
N ALA A 208 8.07 -9.37 -12.02
CA ALA A 208 8.59 -8.08 -12.49
C ALA A 208 9.56 -7.45 -11.47
N ALA A 209 9.25 -7.53 -10.17
CA ALA A 209 10.16 -7.09 -9.12
C ALA A 209 11.45 -7.91 -9.07
N GLU A 210 11.37 -9.23 -9.22
CA GLU A 210 12.53 -10.12 -9.31
C GLU A 210 13.44 -9.73 -10.49
N HIS A 211 12.86 -9.49 -11.67
CA HIS A 211 13.62 -9.03 -12.82
C HIS A 211 14.34 -7.71 -12.55
N PHE A 212 13.64 -6.73 -11.98
CA PHE A 212 14.24 -5.45 -11.61
C PHE A 212 15.39 -5.61 -10.61
N MET A 213 15.19 -6.38 -9.53
CA MET A 213 16.21 -6.55 -8.49
C MET A 213 17.43 -7.33 -8.99
N ASN A 214 17.25 -8.27 -9.92
CA ASN A 214 18.36 -8.96 -10.58
C ASN A 214 19.17 -8.01 -11.45
N GLN A 215 18.50 -7.14 -12.22
CA GLN A 215 19.18 -6.13 -13.03
C GLN A 215 19.96 -5.14 -12.16
N LEU A 216 19.36 -4.67 -11.06
CA LEU A 216 20.03 -3.81 -10.09
C LEU A 216 21.30 -4.48 -9.51
N ASN A 217 21.24 -5.79 -9.25
CA ASN A 217 22.40 -6.55 -8.78
C ASN A 217 23.51 -6.61 -9.84
N ILE A 218 23.17 -6.87 -11.10
CA ILE A 218 24.13 -6.90 -12.22
C ILE A 218 24.87 -5.57 -12.33
N GLU A 219 24.14 -4.44 -12.32
CA GLU A 219 24.71 -3.10 -12.45
C GLU A 219 25.56 -2.72 -11.23
N THR A 220 25.15 -3.14 -10.03
CA THR A 220 25.89 -2.84 -8.78
C THR A 220 27.23 -3.59 -8.73
N GLU A 221 27.26 -4.82 -9.22
CA GLU A 221 28.47 -5.65 -9.27
C GLU A 221 29.30 -5.41 -10.55
N GLY A 222 28.80 -4.61 -11.50
CA GLY A 222 29.44 -4.34 -12.78
C GLY A 222 29.60 -5.58 -13.68
N LEU A 223 28.70 -6.56 -13.53
CA LEU A 223 28.78 -7.85 -14.26
C LEU A 223 28.54 -7.68 -15.76
N ASP A 224 27.72 -6.70 -16.13
CA ASP A 224 27.48 -6.31 -17.53
C ASP A 224 28.75 -5.73 -18.19
N LEU A 225 29.50 -4.92 -17.46
CA LEU A 225 30.80 -4.39 -17.91
C LEU A 225 31.86 -5.51 -17.97
N GLU A 226 31.86 -6.43 -17.01
CA GLU A 226 32.72 -7.60 -17.04
C GLU A 226 32.45 -8.46 -18.29
N GLU A 227 31.19 -8.70 -18.63
CA GLU A 227 30.78 -9.42 -19.83
C GLU A 227 31.25 -8.70 -21.10
N LEU A 228 31.05 -7.38 -21.19
CA LEU A 228 31.51 -6.57 -22.32
C LEU A 228 33.04 -6.63 -22.50
N SER A 229 33.80 -6.66 -21.40
CA SER A 229 35.27 -6.76 -21.44
C SER A 229 35.79 -8.08 -22.01
N LYS A 230 34.96 -9.14 -21.97
CA LYS A 230 35.27 -10.48 -22.46
C LYS A 230 34.77 -10.73 -23.89
N ALA A 231 33.94 -9.84 -24.43
CA ALA A 231 33.42 -9.99 -25.79
C ALA A 231 34.55 -9.84 -26.82
N PRO A 232 34.63 -10.71 -27.84
CA PRO A 232 35.62 -10.57 -28.90
C PRO A 232 35.45 -9.23 -29.60
N ALA A 233 36.56 -8.53 -29.87
CA ALA A 233 36.53 -7.30 -30.65
C ALA A 233 35.82 -7.56 -31.99
N PHE A 234 34.77 -6.79 -32.28
CA PHE A 234 34.14 -6.82 -33.59
C PHE A 234 35.19 -6.39 -34.63
N VAL A 235 35.71 -7.36 -35.38
CA VAL A 235 36.59 -7.15 -36.55
C VAL A 235 35.74 -6.80 -37.76
#